data_AF-A0A4R5K8A6-F1
#
_entry.id   AF-A0A4R5K8A6-F1
#
_cell.length_a   1.000
_cell.length_b   1.000
_cell.length_c   1.000
_cell.angle_alpha   90.00
_cell.angle_beta   90.00
_cell.angle_gamma   90.00
#
_symmetry.space_group_name_H-M   'P 1'
#
loop_
_entity.id
_entity.type
_entity.pdbx_description
1 polymer ?
#
loop_
_entity_poly.entity_id
_entity_poly.type
_entity_poly.pdbx_seq_one_letter_code
_entity_poly.pdbx_strand_id
1 'polypeptide(L)'
;MSIEISDFTTLLGDTAVAEMAWTAETVTGAVRRVEEEHPGYSYSYSTEIRCDAWECSRYIELNLVRGVSTTITADEAYAAHRLERLDALLAELIHMPEDLGN
;
A
#
# COMPACT_ATOMS: atom_id res chain seq x y z
N MET A 1 21.08 -23.72 0.33
CA MET A 1 22.11 -22.72 -0.03
C MET A 1 21.47 -21.36 0.22
N SER A 2 21.76 -20.75 1.37
CA SER A 2 21.36 -19.36 1.66
C SER A 2 22.46 -18.45 1.15
N ILE A 3 22.09 -17.32 0.55
CA ILE A 3 23.00 -16.23 0.22
C ILE A 3 22.98 -15.30 1.42
N GLU A 4 24.14 -15.02 2.02
CA GLU A 4 24.25 -14.10 3.15
C GLU A 4 24.26 -12.65 2.64
N ILE A 5 23.87 -11.68 3.47
CA ILE A 5 23.85 -10.25 3.08
C ILE A 5 25.24 -9.76 2.64
N SER A 6 26.31 -10.33 3.21
CA SER A 6 27.71 -10.06 2.81
C SER A 6 28.03 -10.50 1.38
N ASP A 7 27.31 -11.50 0.86
CA ASP A 7 27.48 -11.97 -0.52
C ASP A 7 26.82 -10.99 -1.50
N PHE A 8 25.74 -10.33 -1.09
CA PHE A 8 25.06 -9.29 -1.86
C PHE A 8 25.86 -7.98 -1.96
N THR A 9 26.48 -7.52 -0.86
CA THR A 9 27.37 -6.34 -0.89
C THR A 9 28.55 -6.55 -1.83
N THR A 10 29.09 -7.77 -1.87
CA THR A 10 30.20 -8.11 -2.77
C THR A 10 29.79 -8.15 -4.25
N LEU A 11 28.54 -8.51 -4.55
CA LEU A 11 28.01 -8.61 -5.91
C LEU A 11 27.42 -7.31 -6.47
N LEU A 12 26.79 -6.49 -5.62
CA LEU A 12 26.03 -5.30 -6.01
C LEU A 12 26.71 -3.98 -5.58
N GLY A 13 27.65 -4.04 -4.64
CA GLY A 13 28.26 -2.88 -4.00
C GLY A 13 27.40 -2.34 -2.84
N ASP A 14 28.06 -1.72 -1.85
CA ASP A 14 27.42 -1.25 -0.61
C ASP A 14 26.28 -0.25 -0.84
N THR A 15 26.41 0.61 -1.85
CA THR A 15 25.38 1.61 -2.21
C THR A 15 24.08 0.95 -2.64
N ALA A 16 24.14 -0.06 -3.52
CA ALA A 16 22.95 -0.75 -4.00
C ALA A 16 22.24 -1.52 -2.89
N VAL A 17 23.00 -2.12 -1.96
CA VAL A 17 22.42 -2.81 -0.79
C VAL A 17 21.73 -1.82 0.14
N ALA A 18 22.32 -0.65 0.37
CA ALA A 18 21.71 0.41 1.18
C ALA A 18 20.41 0.96 0.55
N GLU A 19 20.39 1.19 -0.77
CA GLU A 19 19.20 1.63 -1.50
C GLU A 19 18.06 0.61 -1.46
N MET A 20 18.38 -0.68 -1.60
CA MET A 20 17.38 -1.76 -1.47
C MET A 20 16.82 -1.85 -0.06
N ALA A 21 17.65 -1.75 0.97
CA ALA A 21 17.22 -1.73 2.37
C ALA A 21 16.30 -0.54 2.66
N TRP A 22 16.69 0.66 2.22
CA TRP A 22 15.89 1.88 2.36
C TRP A 22 14.54 1.78 1.65
N THR A 23 14.52 1.24 0.42
CA THR A 23 13.29 1.03 -0.35
C THR A 23 12.36 0.05 0.37
N ALA A 24 12.91 -1.05 0.90
CA ALA A 24 12.14 -2.05 1.63
C ALA A 24 11.52 -1.49 2.92
N GLU A 25 12.28 -0.70 3.68
CA GLU A 25 11.80 -0.02 4.88
C GLU A 25 10.69 0.99 4.55
N THR A 26 10.88 1.76 3.48
CA THR A 26 9.89 2.75 3.00
C THR A 26 8.57 2.07 2.61
N VAL A 27 8.64 0.99 1.82
CA VAL A 27 7.44 0.22 1.43
C VAL A 27 6.76 -0.39 2.64
N THR A 28 7.53 -1.00 3.55
CA THR A 28 6.98 -1.61 4.77
C THR A 28 6.29 -0.57 5.65
N GLY A 29 6.90 0.61 5.82
CA GLY A 29 6.33 1.72 6.57
C GLY A 29 5.03 2.24 5.95
N ALA A 30 5.00 2.40 4.61
CA ALA A 30 3.81 2.83 3.89
C ALA A 30 2.66 1.82 4.00
N VAL A 31 2.94 0.52 3.86
CA VAL A 31 1.94 -0.55 4.05
C VAL A 31 1.34 -0.50 5.44
N ARG A 32 2.18 -0.46 6.49
CA ARG A 32 1.70 -0.38 7.88
C ARG A 32 0.80 0.84 8.09
N ARG A 33 1.19 1.98 7.54
CA ARG A 33 0.41 3.21 7.63
C ARG A 33 -0.96 3.07 6.95
N VAL A 34 -1.04 2.45 5.77
CA VAL A 34 -2.33 2.19 5.10
C VAL A 34 -3.20 1.26 5.94
N GLU A 35 -2.64 0.22 6.55
CA GLU A 35 -3.40 -0.70 7.41
C GLU A 35 -3.96 -0.02 8.66
N GLU A 36 -3.19 0.91 9.25
CA GLU A 36 -3.64 1.73 10.39
C GLU A 36 -4.69 2.77 9.97
N GLU A 37 -4.48 3.43 8.84
CA GLU A 37 -5.38 4.47 8.31
C GLU A 37 -6.66 3.88 7.73
N HIS A 38 -6.68 2.62 7.27
CA HIS A 38 -7.83 1.97 6.62
C HIS A 38 -8.14 0.63 7.31
N PRO A 39 -8.85 0.65 8.46
CA PRO A 39 -9.05 -0.53 9.32
C PRO A 39 -10.16 -1.47 8.82
N GLY A 40 -11.06 -0.99 7.96
CA GLY A 40 -12.15 -1.77 7.41
C GLY A 40 -13.11 -0.95 6.55
N TYR A 41 -14.21 -1.60 6.20
CA TYR A 41 -15.32 -0.99 5.49
C TYR A 41 -16.67 -1.47 6.01
N SER A 42 -17.69 -0.65 5.79
CA SER A 42 -19.08 -0.97 6.07
C SER A 42 -19.95 -0.81 4.82
N TYR A 43 -21.02 -1.58 4.72
CA TYR A 43 -22.00 -1.39 3.65
C TYR A 43 -22.83 -0.14 3.93
N SER A 44 -22.83 0.80 2.99
CA SER A 44 -23.76 1.93 2.98
C SER A 44 -25.05 1.56 2.25
N TYR A 45 -24.94 0.81 1.15
CA TYR A 45 -26.05 0.28 0.34
C TYR A 45 -25.70 -1.09 -0.27
N SER A 46 -26.66 -1.72 -0.97
CA SER A 46 -26.43 -3.02 -1.62
C SER A 46 -25.34 -3.01 -2.70
N THR A 47 -25.03 -1.83 -3.25
CA THR A 47 -24.07 -1.62 -4.33
C THR A 47 -22.93 -0.67 -3.92
N GLU A 48 -22.76 -0.43 -2.62
CA GLU A 48 -21.81 0.58 -2.15
C GLU A 48 -21.24 0.21 -0.78
N ILE A 49 -19.94 0.44 -0.61
CA ILE A 49 -19.26 0.38 0.68
C ILE A 49 -18.65 1.73 1.04
N ARG A 50 -18.43 1.93 2.33
CA ARG A 50 -17.74 3.08 2.90
C ARG A 50 -16.52 2.63 3.67
N CYS A 51 -15.39 3.31 3.47
CA CYS A 51 -14.21 3.12 4.31
C CYS A 51 -14.47 3.66 5.72
N ASP A 52 -14.18 2.86 6.76
CA ASP A 52 -14.49 3.19 8.16
C ASP A 52 -13.46 4.14 8.80
N ALA A 53 -12.42 4.50 8.07
CA ALA A 53 -11.40 5.42 8.52
C ALA A 53 -11.95 6.84 8.73
N TRP A 54 -11.61 7.44 9.87
CA TRP A 54 -12.08 8.75 10.30
C TRP A 54 -11.90 9.83 9.23
N GLU A 55 -10.72 9.89 8.60
CA GLU A 55 -10.38 10.90 7.59
C GLU A 55 -10.68 10.48 6.15
N CYS A 56 -11.00 9.20 5.90
CA CYS A 56 -11.21 8.73 4.53
C CYS A 56 -12.63 9.04 4.04
N SER A 57 -13.66 8.65 4.79
CA SER A 57 -15.10 8.79 4.46
C SER A 57 -15.48 8.53 2.98
N ARG A 58 -14.67 7.78 2.23
CA ARG A 58 -14.83 7.56 0.80
C ARG A 58 -15.94 6.55 0.57
N TYR A 59 -16.84 6.88 -0.34
CA TYR A 59 -17.83 5.97 -0.89
C TYR A 59 -17.22 5.26 -2.10
N ILE A 60 -17.39 3.94 -2.16
CA ILE A 60 -16.86 3.09 -3.22
C ILE A 60 -18.03 2.30 -3.81
N GLU A 61 -18.31 2.54 -5.08
CA GLU A 61 -19.34 1.84 -5.82
C GLU A 61 -18.87 0.41 -6.16
N LEU A 62 -19.77 -0.56 -5.98
CA LEU A 62 -19.51 -1.96 -6.28
C LEU A 62 -19.99 -2.29 -7.69
N ASN A 63 -19.06 -2.75 -8.52
CA ASN A 63 -19.38 -3.30 -9.85
C ASN A 63 -19.92 -4.74 -9.70
N LEU A 64 -21.20 -4.86 -9.36
CA LEU A 64 -21.82 -6.16 -9.12
C LEU A 64 -21.97 -6.97 -10.41
N VAL A 65 -21.29 -8.11 -10.48
CA VAL A 65 -21.40 -9.06 -11.59
C VAL A 65 -22.36 -10.18 -11.21
N ARG A 66 -23.30 -10.52 -12.10
CA ARG A 66 -24.25 -11.62 -11.88
C ARG A 66 -23.47 -12.92 -11.59
N GLY A 67 -23.79 -13.58 -10.48
CA GLY A 67 -23.19 -14.85 -10.08
C GLY A 67 -21.92 -14.71 -9.24
N VAL A 68 -21.43 -13.50 -9.01
CA VAL A 68 -20.36 -13.21 -8.05
C VAL A 68 -20.97 -12.75 -6.73
N SER A 69 -20.38 -13.15 -5.60
CA SER A 69 -20.82 -12.70 -4.29
C SER A 69 -20.56 -11.21 -4.09
N THR A 70 -21.56 -10.47 -3.60
CA THR A 70 -21.42 -9.05 -3.22
C THR A 70 -20.31 -8.82 -2.20
N THR A 71 -20.05 -9.79 -1.32
CA THR A 71 -18.95 -9.70 -0.34
C THR A 71 -17.59 -9.76 -1.02
N ILE A 72 -17.41 -10.66 -1.98
CA ILE A 72 -16.16 -10.77 -2.75
C ILE A 72 -15.90 -9.46 -3.51
N THR A 73 -16.93 -8.92 -4.18
CA THR A 73 -16.80 -7.64 -4.90
C THR A 73 -16.48 -6.48 -3.94
N ALA A 74 -17.03 -6.48 -2.73
CA ALA A 74 -16.72 -5.48 -1.72
C ALA A 74 -15.28 -5.59 -1.20
N ASP A 75 -14.81 -6.80 -0.91
CA ASP A 75 -13.42 -7.05 -0.50
C ASP A 75 -12.43 -6.59 -1.57
N GLU A 76 -12.69 -6.90 -2.84
CA GLU A 76 -11.86 -6.48 -3.98
C GLU A 76 -11.85 -4.95 -4.13
N ALA A 77 -13.02 -4.31 -4.06
CA ALA A 77 -13.13 -2.85 -4.15
C ALA A 77 -12.40 -2.15 -3.00
N TYR A 78 -12.49 -2.70 -1.78
CA TYR A 78 -11.78 -2.18 -0.62
C TYR A 78 -10.26 -2.37 -0.73
N ALA A 79 -9.81 -3.54 -1.19
CA ALA A 79 -8.40 -3.80 -1.43
C ALA A 79 -7.81 -2.85 -2.49
N ALA A 80 -8.54 -2.62 -3.58
CA ALA A 80 -8.14 -1.65 -4.60
C ALA A 80 -8.02 -0.23 -4.03
N HIS A 81 -8.97 0.19 -3.20
CA HIS A 81 -8.90 1.49 -2.53
C HIS A 81 -7.68 1.63 -1.62
N ARG A 82 -7.33 0.61 -0.83
CA ARG A 82 -6.11 0.61 -0.02
C ARG A 82 -4.84 0.68 -0.88
N LEU A 83 -4.83 -0.03 -2.01
CA LEU A 83 -3.69 -0.01 -2.93
C LEU A 83 -3.48 1.39 -3.53
N GLU A 84 -4.54 2.08 -3.94
CA GLU A 84 -4.46 3.47 -4.41
C GLU A 84 -3.82 4.39 -3.35
N ARG A 85 -4.14 4.19 -2.06
CA ARG A 85 -3.54 4.97 -0.98
C ARG A 85 -2.06 4.63 -0.77
N LEU A 86 -1.71 3.34 -0.87
CA LEU A 86 -0.32 2.89 -0.81
C LEU A 86 0.51 3.53 -1.92
N ASP A 87 0.02 3.50 -3.15
CA ASP A 87 0.70 4.10 -4.31
C ASP A 87 0.89 5.61 -4.12
N ALA A 88 -0.11 6.31 -3.59
CA ALA A 88 0.00 7.74 -3.28
C ALA A 88 1.06 8.03 -2.20
N LEU A 89 1.09 7.24 -1.11
CA LEU A 89 2.11 7.39 -0.05
C LEU A 89 3.51 7.11 -0.58
N LEU A 90 3.67 6.07 -1.41
CA LEU A 90 4.95 5.76 -2.03
C LEU A 90 5.40 6.85 -2.99
N ALA A 91 4.49 7.43 -3.78
CA ALA A 91 4.80 8.56 -4.64
C ALA A 91 5.27 9.79 -3.82
N GLU A 92 4.62 10.10 -2.70
CA GLU A 92 5.05 11.18 -1.78
C GLU A 92 6.45 10.92 -1.20
N LEU A 93 6.74 9.68 -0.79
CA LEU A 93 8.01 9.30 -0.15
C LEU A 93 9.17 9.20 -1.17
N ILE A 94 8.89 8.73 -2.38
CA ILE A 94 9.88 8.61 -3.47
C ILE A 94 10.10 9.95 -4.17
N HIS A 95 9.16 10.90 -4.09
CA HIS A 95 9.33 12.27 -4.58
C HIS A 95 9.81 13.29 -3.53
N MET A 96 10.30 12.85 -2.36
CA MET A 96 11.14 13.76 -1.57
C MET A 96 12.37 14.12 -2.41
N PRO A 97 12.51 15.37 -2.90
CA PRO A 97 13.70 15.77 -3.62
C PRO A 97 14.92 15.57 -2.72
N GLU A 98 16.06 15.31 -3.36
CA GLU A 98 17.41 15.25 -2.78
C GLU A 98 17.84 16.61 -2.16
N ASP A 99 17.01 17.21 -1.30
CA ASP A 99 17.34 18.40 -0.54
C ASP A 99 17.64 17.99 0.91
N LEU A 100 18.59 17.07 1.04
CA LEU A 100 19.39 16.94 2.24
C LEU A 100 20.74 17.55 1.93
N GLY A 101 20.86 18.82 2.29
CA GLY A 101 22.10 19.57 2.20
C GLY A 101 23.28 18.85 2.83
N ASN A 102 24.36 18.78 2.06
CA ASN A 102 25.67 19.32 2.45
C ASN A 102 26.54 19.51 1.20
#